data_AF-A0A853G3D7-F1
#
_entry.id   AF-A0A853G3D7-F1
#
_cell.length_a   1.000
_cell.length_b   1.000
_cell.length_c   1.000
_cell.angle_alpha   90.00
_cell.angle_beta   90.00
_cell.angle_gamma   90.00
#
_symmetry.space_group_name_H-M   'P 1'
#
loop_
_entity.id
_entity.type
_entity.pdbx_description
1 polymer ?
#
loop_
_entity_poly.entity_id
_entity_poly.type
_entity_poly.pdbx_seq_one_letter_code
_entity_poly.pdbx_strand_id
1 'polypeptide(L)'
;MNDQMLLVYAKQFLASRLSDPPKLEEVAAVFGVSKYRLTEVFKSSLGTTVAGFLREERMRRAQRLLAQTSLGLEAIARQVGFSCAANFSNAFREYVGVWPSEFRDNAPLEALTSMQGAVRWTSSRP
;
A
#
# COMPACT_ATOMS: atom_id res chain seq x y z
N MET A 1 15.51 -5.32 20.25
CA MET A 1 15.39 -4.92 18.83
C MET A 1 15.47 -3.40 18.73
N ASN A 2 16.31 -2.87 17.85
CA ASN A 2 16.37 -1.42 17.58
C ASN A 2 15.27 -1.00 16.60
N ASP A 3 15.05 0.30 16.44
CA ASP A 3 13.91 0.83 15.68
C ASP A 3 14.04 0.59 14.17
N GLN A 4 15.28 0.62 13.65
CA GLN A 4 15.55 0.38 12.24
C GLN A 4 15.22 -1.07 11.85
N MET A 5 15.62 -2.05 12.67
CA MET A 5 15.27 -3.46 12.45
C MET A 5 13.78 -3.71 12.67
N LEU A 6 13.18 -3.09 13.70
CA LEU A 6 11.73 -3.17 13.94
C LEU A 6 10.95 -2.72 12.70
N LEU A 7 11.30 -1.58 12.11
CA LEU A 7 10.64 -1.07 10.93
C LEU A 7 10.76 -2.03 9.74
N VAL A 8 11.96 -2.52 9.45
CA VAL A 8 12.21 -3.44 8.32
C VAL A 8 11.38 -4.71 8.45
N TYR A 9 11.43 -5.37 9.61
CA TYR A 9 10.69 -6.61 9.81
C TYR A 9 9.18 -6.39 9.88
N ALA A 10 8.71 -5.33 10.54
CA ALA A 10 7.29 -5.01 10.59
C ALA A 10 6.72 -4.74 9.19
N LYS A 11 7.43 -3.99 8.35
CA LYS A 11 7.02 -3.76 6.96
C LYS A 11 6.90 -5.06 6.16
N GLN A 12 7.89 -5.94 6.27
CA GLN A 12 7.86 -7.24 5.57
C GLN A 12 6.69 -8.11 6.06
N PHE A 13 6.50 -8.18 7.37
CA PHE A 13 5.41 -8.92 7.98
C PHE A 13 4.04 -8.42 7.50
N LEU A 14 3.83 -7.11 7.52
CA LEU A 14 2.60 -6.47 7.06
C LEU A 14 2.36 -6.63 5.56
N ALA A 15 3.40 -6.42 4.73
CA ALA A 15 3.30 -6.49 3.27
C ALA A 15 3.00 -7.92 2.77
N SER A 16 3.36 -8.95 3.55
CA SER A 16 3.00 -10.34 3.23
C SER A 16 1.52 -10.66 3.47
N ARG A 17 0.77 -9.78 4.16
CA ARG A 17 -0.61 -10.00 4.60
C ARG A 17 -1.54 -8.83 4.24
N LEU A 18 -1.37 -8.23 3.06
CA LEU A 18 -2.16 -7.04 2.67
C LEU A 18 -3.67 -7.33 2.57
N SER A 19 -4.05 -8.55 2.17
CA SER A 19 -5.45 -8.97 2.00
C SER A 19 -6.19 -9.07 3.33
N ASP A 20 -5.50 -9.55 4.36
CA ASP A 20 -6.02 -9.73 5.72
C ASP A 20 -4.93 -9.29 6.72
N PRO A 21 -4.78 -7.97 6.92
CA PRO A 21 -3.71 -7.46 7.75
C PRO A 21 -4.02 -7.72 9.22
N PRO A 22 -3.03 -8.19 10.00
CA PRO A 22 -3.19 -8.36 11.44
C PRO A 22 -3.47 -7.01 12.11
N LYS A 23 -4.17 -7.07 13.24
CA LYS A 23 -4.42 -5.87 14.06
C LYS A 23 -3.10 -5.33 14.58
N LEU A 24 -3.04 -4.01 14.83
CA LEU A 24 -1.81 -3.36 15.30
C LEU A 24 -1.29 -3.98 16.60
N GLU A 25 -2.20 -4.41 17.46
CA GLU A 25 -2.01 -5.20 18.68
C GLU A 25 -1.16 -6.45 18.42
N GLU A 26 -1.53 -7.22 17.39
CA GLU A 26 -0.95 -8.52 17.07
C GLU A 26 0.44 -8.34 16.47
N VAL A 27 0.61 -7.32 15.62
CA VAL A 27 1.92 -6.95 15.06
C VAL A 27 2.87 -6.56 16.20
N ALA A 28 2.41 -5.71 17.12
CA ALA A 28 3.21 -5.28 18.26
C ALA A 28 3.61 -6.46 19.16
N ALA A 29 2.68 -7.41 19.40
CA ALA A 29 2.92 -8.62 20.17
C ALA A 29 3.97 -9.53 19.52
N VAL A 30 3.91 -9.75 18.19
CA VAL A 30 4.89 -10.55 17.43
C VAL A 30 6.32 -10.02 17.61
N PHE A 31 6.48 -8.71 17.70
CA PHE A 31 7.78 -8.06 17.84
C PHE A 31 8.17 -7.72 19.29
N GLY A 32 7.33 -8.05 20.28
CA GLY A 32 7.58 -7.77 21.70
C GLY A 32 7.66 -6.29 22.03
N VAL A 33 6.87 -5.45 21.34
CA VAL A 33 6.84 -3.99 21.55
C VAL A 33 5.43 -3.49 21.87
N SER A 34 5.32 -2.28 22.40
CA SER A 34 4.02 -1.62 22.56
C SER A 34 3.52 -1.10 21.21
N LYS A 35 2.19 -1.00 21.06
CA LYS A 35 1.56 -0.37 19.87
C LYS A 35 2.03 1.07 19.66
N TYR A 36 2.24 1.80 20.76
CA TYR A 36 2.76 3.15 20.75
C TYR A 36 4.13 3.18 20.09
N ARG A 37 5.08 2.35 20.55
CA ARG A 37 6.43 2.29 19.97
C ARG A 37 6.38 1.90 18.49
N LEU A 38 5.59 0.91 18.12
CA LEU A 38 5.43 0.51 16.71
C LEU A 38 4.90 1.68 15.85
N THR A 39 3.92 2.42 16.34
CA THR A 39 3.36 3.59 15.64
C THR A 39 4.38 4.72 15.51
N GLU A 40 5.09 5.04 16.59
CA GLU A 40 6.10 6.09 16.59
C GLU A 40 7.28 5.77 15.68
N VAL A 41 7.70 4.50 15.60
CA VAL A 41 8.74 4.07 14.65
C VAL A 41 8.28 4.26 13.21
N PHE A 42 7.04 3.94 12.88
CA PHE A 42 6.50 4.20 11.54
C PHE A 42 6.42 5.70 11.23
N LYS A 43 5.92 6.52 12.17
CA LYS A 43 5.82 7.97 11.98
C LYS A 43 7.19 8.64 11.84
N SER A 44 8.11 8.35 12.76
CA SER A 44 9.45 8.95 12.75
C SER A 44 10.28 8.53 11.54
N SER A 45 10.09 7.30 11.05
CA SER A 45 10.90 6.76 9.96
C SER A 45 10.28 6.91 8.57
N LEU A 46 8.94 6.93 8.46
CA LEU A 46 8.21 6.97 7.18
C LEU A 46 7.27 8.17 7.04
N GLY A 47 7.07 8.97 8.10
CA GLY A 47 6.10 10.07 8.10
C GLY A 47 4.63 9.62 8.10
N THR A 48 4.35 8.32 8.28
CA THR A 48 3.00 7.75 8.19
C THR A 48 2.74 6.72 9.29
N THR A 49 1.48 6.35 9.50
CA THR A 49 1.11 5.30 10.44
C THR A 49 1.20 3.92 9.78
N VAL A 50 1.09 2.85 10.58
CA VAL A 50 0.98 1.47 10.06
C VAL A 50 -0.20 1.33 9.08
N ALA A 51 -1.34 1.95 9.37
CA ALA A 51 -2.51 1.93 8.50
C ALA A 51 -2.26 2.69 7.19
N GLY A 52 -1.56 3.83 7.26
CA GLY A 52 -1.16 4.59 6.07
C GLY A 52 -0.21 3.80 5.18
N PHE A 53 0.81 3.18 5.78
CA PHE A 53 1.73 2.28 5.06
C PHE A 53 0.98 1.11 4.38
N LEU A 54 0.07 0.43 5.09
CA LEU A 54 -0.75 -0.63 4.50
C LEU A 54 -1.58 -0.12 3.31
N ARG A 55 -2.18 1.06 3.43
CA ARG A 55 -2.95 1.67 2.34
C ARG A 55 -2.07 1.91 1.11
N GLU A 56 -0.88 2.48 1.30
CA GLU A 56 0.07 2.70 0.20
C GLU A 56 0.49 1.39 -0.48
N GLU A 57 0.86 0.37 0.29
CA GLU A 57 1.28 -0.93 -0.26
C GLU A 57 0.14 -1.64 -1.00
N ARG A 58 -1.10 -1.54 -0.51
CA ARG A 58 -2.28 -2.02 -1.23
C ARG A 58 -2.45 -1.34 -2.58
N MET A 59 -2.27 -0.03 -2.65
CA MET A 59 -2.38 0.72 -3.92
C MET A 59 -1.26 0.35 -4.88
N ARG A 60 -0.02 0.23 -4.40
CA ARG A 60 1.11 -0.26 -5.22
C ARG A 60 0.87 -1.67 -5.76
N ARG A 61 0.32 -2.57 -4.94
CA ARG A 61 -0.05 -3.92 -5.40
C ARG A 61 -1.18 -3.88 -6.43
N ALA A 62 -2.19 -3.03 -6.21
CA ALA A 62 -3.31 -2.87 -7.13
C ALA A 62 -2.85 -2.35 -8.51
N GLN A 63 -1.99 -1.33 -8.56
CA GLN A 63 -1.41 -0.82 -9.82
C GLN A 63 -0.71 -1.94 -10.60
N ARG A 64 0.11 -2.76 -9.93
CA ARG A 64 0.77 -3.92 -10.56
C ARG A 64 -0.25 -4.93 -11.11
N LEU A 65 -1.28 -5.28 -10.33
CA LEU A 65 -2.32 -6.22 -10.78
C LEU A 65 -3.12 -5.66 -11.95
N LEU A 66 -3.46 -4.36 -11.94
CA LEU A 66 -4.19 -3.70 -13.02
C LEU A 66 -3.39 -3.69 -14.32
N ALA A 67 -2.08 -3.48 -14.25
CA ALA A 67 -1.19 -3.40 -15.41
C ALA A 67 -0.74 -4.77 -15.96
N GLN A 68 -0.61 -5.79 -15.10
CA GLN A 68 0.00 -7.07 -15.47
C GLN A 68 -0.99 -8.21 -15.64
N THR A 69 -2.28 -8.01 -15.30
CA THR A 69 -3.29 -9.07 -15.31
C THR A 69 -4.61 -8.59 -15.89
N SER A 70 -5.41 -9.54 -16.37
CA SER A 70 -6.79 -9.32 -16.82
C SER A 70 -7.82 -9.54 -15.71
N LEU A 71 -7.41 -9.57 -14.43
CA LEU A 71 -8.31 -9.81 -13.31
C LEU A 71 -9.41 -8.74 -13.22
N GLY A 72 -10.65 -9.15 -12.92
CA GLY A 72 -11.74 -8.21 -12.64
C GLY A 72 -11.47 -7.36 -11.39
N LEU A 73 -12.06 -6.17 -11.32
CA LEU A 73 -11.85 -5.24 -10.18
C LEU A 73 -12.24 -5.87 -8.84
N GLU A 74 -13.28 -6.71 -8.80
CA GLU A 74 -13.70 -7.43 -7.59
C GLU A 74 -12.64 -8.43 -7.09
N ALA A 75 -11.94 -9.09 -8.01
CA ALA A 75 -10.85 -9.99 -7.66
C ALA A 75 -9.62 -9.21 -7.14
N ILE A 76 -9.29 -8.10 -7.80
CA ILE A 76 -8.20 -7.22 -7.37
C ILE A 76 -8.48 -6.62 -5.99
N ALA A 77 -9.70 -6.13 -5.76
CA ALA A 77 -10.13 -5.58 -4.48
C ALA A 77 -9.90 -6.58 -3.34
N ARG A 78 -10.37 -7.83 -3.49
CA ARG A 78 -10.15 -8.89 -2.49
C ARG A 78 -8.68 -9.21 -2.29
N GLN A 79 -7.89 -9.32 -3.36
CA GLN A 79 -6.44 -9.58 -3.27
C GLN A 79 -5.68 -8.47 -2.54
N VAL A 80 -6.11 -7.22 -2.66
CA VAL A 80 -5.48 -6.09 -1.96
C VAL A 80 -6.19 -5.71 -0.66
N GLY A 81 -7.13 -6.54 -0.17
CA GLY A 81 -7.72 -6.39 1.16
C GLY A 81 -8.84 -5.37 1.28
N PHE A 82 -9.59 -5.17 0.20
CA PHE A 82 -10.86 -4.44 0.19
C PHE A 82 -12.02 -5.44 0.12
N SER A 83 -13.11 -5.12 0.82
CA SER A 83 -14.30 -5.96 0.90
C SER A 83 -15.12 -5.99 -0.39
N CYS A 84 -15.02 -4.96 -1.24
CA CYS A 84 -15.73 -4.87 -2.52
C CYS A 84 -15.00 -3.94 -3.50
N ALA A 85 -15.30 -4.08 -4.80
CA ALA A 85 -14.73 -3.25 -5.85
C ALA A 85 -15.03 -1.75 -5.71
N ALA A 86 -16.20 -1.36 -5.20
CA ALA A 86 -16.57 0.06 -5.09
C ALA A 86 -15.66 0.82 -4.12
N ASN A 87 -15.43 0.26 -2.93
CA ASN A 87 -14.54 0.84 -1.93
C ASN A 87 -13.10 0.90 -2.42
N PHE A 88 -12.66 -0.16 -3.11
CA PHE A 88 -11.35 -0.20 -3.75
C PHE A 88 -11.20 0.90 -4.81
N SER A 89 -12.16 1.04 -5.72
CA SER A 89 -12.10 2.01 -6.82
C SER A 89 -12.04 3.45 -6.33
N ASN A 90 -12.81 3.80 -5.29
CA ASN A 90 -12.74 5.13 -4.68
C ASN A 90 -11.38 5.37 -4.02
N ALA A 91 -10.91 4.43 -3.19
CA ALA A 91 -9.61 4.55 -2.53
C ALA A 91 -8.45 4.62 -3.53
N PHE A 92 -8.54 3.89 -4.64
CA PHE A 92 -7.58 3.90 -5.73
C PHE A 92 -7.56 5.26 -6.42
N ARG A 93 -8.73 5.81 -6.77
CA ARG A 93 -8.82 7.13 -7.39
C ARG A 93 -8.31 8.22 -6.46
N GLU A 94 -8.62 8.18 -5.17
CA GLU A 94 -8.09 9.13 -4.19
C GLU A 94 -6.56 9.10 -4.14
N TYR A 95 -5.96 7.92 -4.27
CA TYR A 95 -4.51 7.74 -4.16
C TYR A 95 -3.76 8.00 -5.47
N VAL A 96 -4.29 7.52 -6.61
CA VAL A 96 -3.64 7.52 -7.93
C VAL A 96 -4.10 8.69 -8.79
N GLY A 97 -5.31 9.22 -8.55
CA GLY A 97 -5.91 10.34 -9.28
C GLY A 97 -6.85 9.94 -10.42
N VAL A 98 -6.85 8.68 -10.84
CA VAL A 98 -7.69 8.13 -11.93
C VAL A 98 -8.40 6.85 -11.51
N TRP A 99 -9.44 6.45 -12.24
CA TRP A 99 -10.14 5.21 -11.93
C TRP A 99 -9.30 3.97 -12.27
N PRO A 100 -9.49 2.82 -11.58
CA PRO A 100 -8.76 1.58 -11.88
C PRO A 100 -8.88 1.10 -13.33
N SER A 101 -10.06 1.24 -13.94
CA SER A 101 -10.29 0.87 -15.34
C SER A 101 -9.50 1.78 -16.29
N GLU A 102 -9.58 3.10 -16.07
CA GLU A 102 -8.81 4.08 -16.86
C GLU A 102 -7.31 3.84 -16.71
N PHE A 103 -6.84 3.53 -15.50
CA PHE A 103 -5.44 3.19 -15.25
C PHE A 103 -5.01 1.96 -16.05
N ARG A 104 -5.85 0.91 -16.12
CA ARG A 104 -5.57 -0.29 -16.90
C ARG A 104 -5.49 0.00 -18.40
N ASP A 105 -6.44 0.76 -18.93
CA ASP A 105 -6.51 1.05 -20.36
C ASP A 105 -5.35 1.93 -20.82
N ASN A 106 -4.83 2.78 -19.92
CA ASN A 106 -3.72 3.70 -20.21
C ASN A 106 -2.36 3.21 -19.71
N ALA A 107 -2.26 2.08 -19.01
CA ALA A 107 -0.98 1.59 -18.49
C ALA A 107 -0.07 1.23 -19.69
N PRO A 108 0.98 2.03 -19.98
CA PRO A 108 1.91 1.65 -21.03
C PRO A 108 2.67 0.46 -20.46
N LEU A 109 2.57 -0.70 -21.11
CA LEU A 109 3.38 -1.89 -20.78
C LEU A 109 4.88 -1.55 -20.68
N GLU A 110 5.33 -0.43 -21.24
CA GLU A 110 6.72 0.05 -21.25
C GLU A 110 7.09 1.05 -20.14
N ALA A 111 6.14 1.77 -19.52
CA ALA A 111 6.47 2.82 -18.54
C ALA A 111 6.80 2.27 -17.14
N LEU A 112 6.36 1.05 -16.81
CA LEU A 112 6.53 0.46 -15.47
C LEU A 112 7.89 -0.23 -15.27
N THR A 113 8.60 -0.57 -16.34
CA THR A 113 9.96 -1.12 -16.28
C THR A 113 11.00 -0.06 -15.91
N SER A 114 10.67 1.22 -16.14
CA SER A 114 11.57 2.37 -15.96
C SER A 114 11.42 3.08 -14.60
N MET A 115 10.49 2.67 -13.72
CA MET A 115 10.22 3.36 -12.44
C MET A 115 11.12 2.92 -11.26
N GLN A 116 12.34 2.47 -11.53
CA GLN A 116 13.40 2.48 -10.51
C GLN A 116 14.12 3.84 -10.56
N GLY A 117 13.51 4.85 -9.97
CA GLY A 117 14.19 6.12 -9.66
C GLY A 117 13.49 7.36 -10.22
N ALA A 118 12.80 8.07 -9.33
CA ALA A 118 12.66 9.54 -9.25
C ALA A 118 11.27 9.88 -8.72
N VAL A 119 11.19 10.05 -7.40
CA VAL A 119 10.07 10.75 -6.76
C VAL A 119 10.33 12.25 -6.89
N ARG A 120 9.53 12.94 -7.72
CA ARG A 120 9.31 14.39 -7.58
C ARG A 120 7.83 14.68 -7.79
N TRP A 121 7.09 14.73 -6.69
CA TRP A 121 5.74 15.29 -6.68
C TRP A 121 5.86 16.82 -6.74
N THR A 122 5.48 17.42 -7.86
CA THR A 122 5.14 18.85 -7.87
C THR A 122 3.63 18.95 -7.75
N SER A 123 3.16 19.19 -6.53
CA SER A 123 1.79 19.59 -6.27
C SER A 123 1.56 21.00 -6.80
N SER A 124 0.61 21.16 -7.70
CA SER A 124 -0.09 22.43 -7.89
C SER A 124 -1.53 22.09 -8.24
N ARG A 125 -2.43 22.32 -7.28
CA ARG A 125 -3.85 22.54 -7.55
C ARG A 125 -4.21 23.91 -6.98
N PRO A 126 -5.19 24.59 -7.61
CA PRO A 126 -5.41 26.03 -7.51
C PRO A 126 -5.89 26.52 -6.15
#